data_AF-A0A933AI46-F1
#
_entry.id   AF-A0A933AI46-F1
#
_cell.length_a   1.000
_cell.length_b   1.000
_cell.length_c   1.000
_cell.angle_alpha   90.00
_cell.angle_beta   90.00
_cell.angle_gamma   90.00
#
_symmetry.space_group_name_H-M   'P 1'
#
loop_
_entity.id
_entity.type
_entity.pdbx_description
1 polymer ?
#
loop_
_entity_poly.entity_id
_entity_poly.type
_entity_poly.pdbx_seq_one_letter_code
_entity_poly.pdbx_strand_id
1 'polypeptide(L)'
;HKGLRVVELPASRCAKDLGDGRMANVIMVGALSALLALPEDDWLETLKERIPAKHREANLRAFQAGRRLSTDFGSPFGLSGMQPVAGGHRDSGPLSPAKGDNHD
;
A
#
# COMPACT_ATOMS: atom_id res chain seq x y z
N HIS A 1 -17.22 -19.84 -20.23
CA HIS A 1 -16.76 -18.68 -19.46
C HIS A 1 -17.68 -18.40 -18.26
N LYS A 2 -17.66 -19.26 -17.23
CA LYS A 2 -18.36 -19.03 -15.95
C LYS A 2 -17.28 -19.12 -14.85
N GLY A 3 -17.20 -18.12 -13.97
CA GLY A 3 -16.28 -18.13 -12.83
C GLY A 3 -15.38 -16.90 -12.63
N LEU A 4 -15.39 -15.91 -13.54
CA LEU A 4 -14.67 -14.66 -13.29
C LEU A 4 -15.47 -13.78 -12.33
N ARG A 5 -14.80 -13.32 -11.27
CA ARG A 5 -15.35 -12.34 -10.34
C ARG A 5 -14.98 -10.95 -10.84
N VAL A 6 -15.98 -10.13 -11.10
CA VAL A 6 -15.82 -8.76 -11.59
C VAL A 6 -16.18 -7.81 -10.46
N VAL A 7 -15.32 -6.84 -10.20
CA VAL A 7 -15.56 -5.74 -9.27
C VAL A 7 -15.58 -4.46 -10.09
N GLU A 8 -16.71 -3.76 -10.07
CA GLU A 8 -16.82 -2.46 -10.72
C GLU A 8 -16.19 -1.39 -9.82
N LEU A 9 -15.37 -0.51 -10.42
CA LEU A 9 -14.70 0.56 -9.71
C LEU A 9 -14.98 1.90 -10.41
N PRO A 10 -15.52 2.93 -9.73
CA PRO A 10 -15.79 4.24 -10.32
C PRO A 10 -14.51 5.09 -10.46
N ALA A 11 -13.42 4.51 -10.96
CA ALA A 11 -12.09 5.13 -10.99
C ALA A 11 -12.06 6.42 -11.81
N SER A 12 -12.68 6.45 -12.99
CA SER A 12 -12.70 7.65 -13.84
C SER A 12 -13.47 8.80 -13.22
N ARG A 13 -14.56 8.52 -12.48
CA ARG A 13 -15.31 9.55 -11.76
C ARG A 13 -14.48 10.10 -10.61
N CYS A 14 -13.93 9.23 -9.77
CA CYS A 14 -13.08 9.63 -8.66
C CYS A 14 -11.84 10.42 -9.12
N ALA A 15 -11.21 10.05 -10.24
CA ALA A 15 -10.10 10.80 -10.81
C ALA A 15 -10.49 12.23 -11.22
N LYS A 16 -11.67 12.42 -11.80
CA LYS A 16 -12.22 13.75 -12.13
C LYS A 16 -12.49 14.56 -10.86
N ASP A 17 -13.06 13.94 -9.83
CA ASP A 17 -13.34 14.60 -8.54
C ASP A 17 -12.04 15.03 -7.83
N LEU A 18 -10.94 14.29 -8.03
CA LEU A 18 -9.60 14.65 -7.56
C LEU A 18 -8.88 15.68 -8.44
N GLY A 19 -9.48 16.13 -9.55
CA GLY A 19 -8.98 17.20 -10.40
C GLY A 19 -8.05 16.77 -11.54
N ASP A 20 -7.73 15.48 -11.72
CA ASP A 20 -7.00 14.99 -12.89
C ASP A 20 -7.50 13.60 -13.31
N GLY A 21 -8.22 13.55 -14.43
CA GLY A 21 -8.75 12.31 -14.99
C GLY A 21 -7.69 11.26 -15.32
N ARG A 22 -6.42 11.63 -15.47
CA ARG A 22 -5.31 10.70 -15.71
C ARG A 22 -4.98 9.84 -14.49
N MET A 23 -5.45 10.21 -13.30
CA MET A 23 -5.21 9.47 -12.05
C MET A 23 -6.03 8.18 -11.92
N ALA A 24 -6.95 7.89 -12.85
CA ALA A 24 -7.78 6.68 -12.81
C ALA A 24 -6.95 5.39 -12.66
N ASN A 25 -5.78 5.31 -13.30
CA ASN A 25 -4.88 4.16 -13.19
C ASN A 25 -4.34 3.97 -11.78
N VAL A 26 -4.01 5.06 -11.09
CA VAL A 26 -3.48 4.99 -9.72
C VAL A 26 -4.57 4.64 -8.72
N ILE A 27 -5.81 5.08 -8.97
CA ILE A 27 -6.99 4.65 -8.21
C ILE A 27 -7.21 3.13 -8.37
N MET A 28 -7.07 2.59 -9.58
CA MET A 28 -7.17 1.14 -9.80
C MET A 28 -6.07 0.36 -9.08
N VAL A 29 -4.83 0.86 -9.08
CA VAL A 29 -3.72 0.26 -8.30
C VAL A 29 -4.03 0.28 -6.81
N GLY A 30 -4.57 1.39 -6.31
CA GLY A 30 -5.06 1.52 -4.93
C GLY A 30 -6.09 0.44 -4.60
N ALA A 31 -7.11 0.28 -5.43
CA ALA A 31 -8.15 -0.72 -5.22
C ALA A 31 -7.57 -2.14 -5.19
N LEU A 32 -6.69 -2.46 -6.14
CA LEU A 32 -5.99 -3.74 -6.22
C LEU A 32 -5.12 -3.99 -4.97
N SER A 33 -4.48 -2.97 -4.43
CA SER A 33 -3.60 -3.09 -3.26
C SER A 33 -4.31 -3.60 -2.00
N ALA A 34 -5.63 -3.38 -1.86
CA ALA A 34 -6.40 -3.93 -0.73
C ALA A 34 -6.86 -5.38 -0.97
N LEU A 35 -6.82 -5.83 -2.22
CA LEU A 35 -7.18 -7.20 -2.60
C LEU A 35 -6.00 -8.16 -2.49
N LEU A 36 -4.78 -7.63 -2.59
CA LEU A 36 -3.54 -8.39 -2.46
C LEU A 36 -3.03 -8.32 -1.03
N ALA A 37 -2.53 -9.45 -0.51
CA ALA A 37 -1.95 -9.54 0.83
C ALA A 37 -0.51 -8.99 0.86
N LEU A 38 -0.33 -7.72 0.46
CA LEU A 38 0.94 -6.99 0.51
C LEU A 38 0.81 -5.81 1.48
N PRO A 39 1.87 -5.50 2.27
CA PRO A 39 1.91 -4.32 3.12
C PRO A 39 1.63 -3.04 2.34
N GLU A 40 0.92 -2.09 2.95
CA GLU A 40 0.65 -0.80 2.32
C GLU A 40 1.94 0.00 2.08
N ASP A 41 2.89 -0.08 3.02
CA ASP A 41 4.14 0.66 2.95
C ASP A 41 4.95 0.31 1.69
N ASP A 42 4.99 -0.97 1.30
CA ASP A 42 5.66 -1.42 0.06
C ASP A 42 5.08 -0.74 -1.19
N TRP A 43 3.76 -0.54 -1.23
CA TRP A 43 3.10 0.22 -2.31
C TRP A 43 3.49 1.69 -2.26
N LEU A 44 3.45 2.30 -1.07
CA LEU A 44 3.75 3.72 -0.89
C LEU A 44 5.21 4.04 -1.25
N GLU A 45 6.15 3.19 -0.85
CA GLU A 45 7.56 3.31 -1.21
C GLU A 45 7.76 3.22 -2.72
N THR A 46 7.20 2.18 -3.36
CA THR A 46 7.28 2.00 -4.82
C THR A 46 6.69 3.19 -5.58
N LEU A 47 5.54 3.71 -5.11
CA LEU A 47 4.89 4.89 -5.71
C LEU A 47 5.74 6.15 -5.55
N LYS A 48 6.36 6.35 -4.38
CA LYS A 48 7.30 7.47 -4.14
C LYS A 48 8.54 7.37 -5.02
N GLU A 49 9.04 6.17 -5.31
CA GLU A 49 10.19 6.01 -6.20
C GLU A 49 9.84 6.28 -7.67
N ARG A 50 8.69 5.77 -8.12
CA ARG A 50 8.31 5.82 -9.55
C ARG A 50 7.61 7.11 -9.96
N ILE A 51 6.93 7.81 -9.04
CA ILE A 51 6.18 9.02 -9.36
C ILE A 51 7.08 10.26 -9.22
N PRO A 52 7.20 11.08 -10.28
CA PRO A 52 7.91 12.35 -10.21
C PRO A 52 7.42 13.22 -9.05
N ALA A 53 8.34 13.89 -8.35
CA ALA A 53 8.02 14.70 -7.17
C ALA A 53 6.84 15.66 -7.38
N LYS A 54 6.76 16.31 -8.55
CA LYS A 54 5.66 17.22 -8.94
C LYS A 54 4.25 16.61 -8.89
N HIS A 55 4.14 15.29 -9.06
CA HIS A 55 2.87 14.58 -9.19
C HIS A 55 2.59 13.68 -7.98
N ARG A 56 3.54 13.58 -7.04
CA ARG A 56 3.55 12.58 -5.98
C ARG A 56 2.34 12.69 -5.07
N GLU A 57 2.10 13.88 -4.54
CA GLU A 57 1.02 14.10 -3.58
C GLU A 57 -0.35 13.75 -4.18
N ALA A 58 -0.64 14.22 -5.40
CA ALA A 58 -1.90 13.94 -6.07
C ALA A 58 -2.09 12.43 -6.35
N ASN A 59 -1.03 11.74 -6.79
CA ASN A 59 -1.11 10.31 -7.07
C ASN A 59 -1.19 9.47 -5.78
N LEU A 60 -0.54 9.86 -4.69
CA LEU A 60 -0.70 9.18 -3.39
C LEU A 60 -2.13 9.32 -2.86
N ARG A 61 -2.76 10.48 -3.00
CA ARG A 61 -4.19 10.66 -2.67
C ARG A 61 -5.09 9.78 -3.54
N ALA A 62 -4.79 9.68 -4.83
CA ALA A 62 -5.52 8.81 -5.75
C ALA A 62 -5.38 7.32 -5.38
N PHE A 63 -4.16 6.88 -5.03
CA PHE A 63 -3.92 5.52 -4.55
C PHE A 63 -4.74 5.21 -3.30
N GLN A 64 -4.69 6.09 -2.29
CA GLN A 64 -5.46 5.91 -1.06
C GLN A 64 -6.97 5.92 -1.30
N ALA A 65 -7.47 6.76 -2.22
CA ALA A 65 -8.88 6.76 -2.61
C ALA A 65 -9.28 5.40 -3.20
N GLY A 66 -8.45 4.83 -4.09
CA GLY A 66 -8.62 3.49 -4.60
C GLY A 66 -8.67 2.41 -3.51
N ARG A 67 -7.72 2.44 -2.57
CA ARG A 67 -7.60 1.44 -1.49
C ARG A 67 -8.81 1.44 -0.55
N ARG A 68 -9.44 2.60 -0.33
CA ARG A 68 -10.70 2.72 0.43
C ARG A 68 -11.92 2.22 -0.34
N LEU A 69 -11.96 2.40 -1.66
CA LEU A 69 -13.08 1.90 -2.47
C LEU A 69 -13.16 0.36 -2.44
N SER A 70 -12.02 -0.34 -2.29
CA SER A 70 -12.01 -1.80 -2.28
C SER A 70 -12.36 -2.44 -0.93
N THR A 71 -12.26 -1.71 0.18
CA THR A 71 -12.73 -2.21 1.49
C THR A 71 -14.25 -2.30 1.57
N ASP A 72 -14.98 -1.57 0.74
CA ASP A 72 -16.44 -1.52 0.75
C ASP A 72 -17.11 -2.70 0.02
N PHE A 73 -16.37 -3.44 -0.82
CA PHE A 73 -16.94 -4.56 -1.58
C PHE A 73 -17.09 -5.86 -0.78
N GLY A 74 -16.81 -5.85 0.54
CA GLY A 74 -16.68 -7.04 1.37
C GLY A 74 -15.45 -7.85 0.93
N SER A 75 -14.60 -8.30 1.87
CA SER A 75 -13.34 -8.99 1.51
C SER A 75 -13.62 -10.14 0.51
N PRO A 76 -13.29 -9.99 -0.78
CA PRO A 76 -13.65 -11.00 -1.76
C PRO A 76 -12.74 -12.24 -1.62
N PHE A 77 -11.74 -12.17 -0.75
CA PHE A 77 -10.76 -13.21 -0.50
C PHE A 77 -10.91 -13.91 0.86
N GLY A 78 -11.95 -13.62 1.65
CA GLY A 78 -12.13 -14.27 2.95
C GLY A 78 -10.95 -14.01 3.91
N LEU A 79 -10.24 -12.89 3.75
CA LEU A 79 -9.03 -12.56 4.51
C LEU A 79 -9.33 -11.88 5.86
N SER A 80 -10.59 -11.94 6.33
CA SER A 80 -11.02 -11.38 7.62
C SER A 80 -10.34 -12.04 8.84
N GLY A 81 -9.51 -13.08 8.64
CA GLY A 81 -8.85 -13.83 9.70
C GLY A 81 -7.33 -13.65 9.82
N MET A 82 -6.66 -12.96 8.90
CA MET A 82 -5.22 -12.70 9.05
C MET A 82 -5.03 -11.37 9.78
N GLN A 83 -4.74 -11.43 11.08
CA GLN A 83 -4.25 -10.26 11.80
C GLN A 83 -2.97 -9.75 11.11
N PRO A 84 -2.76 -8.43 11.04
CA PRO A 84 -1.48 -7.91 10.58
C PRO A 84 -0.41 -8.46 11.52
N VAL A 85 0.55 -9.20 10.97
CA VAL A 85 1.80 -9.46 11.65
C VAL A 85 2.41 -8.10 11.95
N ALA A 86 2.37 -7.70 13.23
CA ALA A 86 3.02 -6.50 13.70
C ALA A 86 4.45 -6.52 13.17
N GLY A 87 4.83 -5.42 12.51
CA GLY A 87 6.10 -5.30 11.80
C GLY A 87 7.25 -5.83 12.65
N GLY A 88 8.06 -6.69 12.04
CA GLY A 88 9.37 -7.05 12.56
C GLY A 88 10.19 -5.77 12.65
N HIS A 89 10.15 -5.14 13.83
CA HIS A 89 11.18 -4.23 14.27
C HIS A 89 12.49 -4.95 14.02
N ARG A 90 13.34 -4.37 13.18
CA ARG A 90 14.73 -4.78 13.01
C ARG A 90 15.34 -4.82 14.40
N ASP A 91 15.62 -6.01 14.91
CA ASP A 91 16.42 -6.24 16.11
C ASP A 91 17.82 -5.66 15.86
N SER A 92 17.99 -4.37 16.10
CA SER A 92 19.28 -3.82 16.49
C SER A 92 19.47 -4.17 17.95
N GLY A 93 19.90 -5.41 18.21
CA GLY A 93 20.37 -5.83 19.53
C GLY A 93 21.53 -4.94 19.99
N PRO A 94 21.72 -4.76 21.31
CA PRO A 94 22.81 -3.93 21.81
C PRO A 94 24.16 -4.56 21.45
N LEU A 95 25.09 -3.74 20.93
CA LEU A 95 26.50 -4.13 20.85
C LEU A 95 26.99 -4.46 22.26
N SER A 96 27.37 -5.71 22.49
CA SER A 96 28.16 -6.09 23.67
C SER A 96 29.46 -5.27 23.73
N PRO A 97 29.85 -4.76 24.91
CA PRO A 97 31.10 -4.01 25.04
C PRO A 97 32.31 -4.94 24.92
N ALA A 98 33.28 -4.52 24.09
CA ALA A 98 34.59 -5.13 23.99
C ALA A 98 35.30 -5.06 25.35
N LYS A 99 35.76 -6.22 25.83
CA LYS A 99 36.58 -6.38 27.02
C LYS A 99 37.97 -5.83 26.68
N GLY A 100 38.29 -4.64 27.16
CA GLY A 100 39.62 -4.07 27.11
C GLY A 100 40.47 -4.64 28.23
N ASP A 101 41.45 -5.44 27.85
CA ASP A 101 42.57 -5.83 28.71
C ASP A 101 43.34 -4.58 29.10
N ASN A 102 43.43 -4.27 30.39
CA ASN A 102 44.49 -3.41 30.92
C ASN A 102 45.24 -4.19 31.98
N HIS A 103 46.52 -4.39 31.66
CA HIS A 103 47.62 -4.74 32.53
C HIS A 103 47.70 -3.79 33.74
N ASP A 104 47.91 -4.37 34.92
CA ASP A 104 48.69 -3.78 36.02
C ASP A 104 49.77 -4.81 36.40
#